data_AF-A0A3C0KEU0-F1
#
_entry.id   AF-A0A3C0KEU0-F1
#
_cell.length_a   1.000
_cell.length_b   1.000
_cell.length_c   1.000
_cell.angle_alpha   90.00
_cell.angle_beta   90.00
_cell.angle_gamma   90.00
#
_symmetry.space_group_name_H-M   'P 1'
#
loop_
_entity.id
_entity.type
_entity.pdbx_description
1 polymer ?
#
loop_
_entity_poly.entity_id
_entity_poly.type
_entity_poly.pdbx_seq_one_letter_code
_entity_poly.pdbx_strand_id
1 'polypeptide(L)'
;MNSTTPAIVTQAAVRQLPRAVLLLFCLAYALPGFIGREAWKTADATAFGIMIDLVRGGDWWSPGVLGAPAETPGWAAYWLGAWAIQALPFLAPETAVRV
;
A
#
# COMPACT_ATOMS: atom_id res chain seq x y z
N MET A 1 -52.90 -0.45 -4.31
CA MET A 1 -52.56 -1.50 -3.33
C MET A 1 -51.52 -2.40 -3.98
N ASN A 2 -50.23 -2.26 -3.62
CA ASN A 2 -49.15 -3.06 -4.21
C ASN A 2 -49.12 -4.44 -3.55
N SER A 3 -49.49 -5.47 -4.31
CA SER A 3 -49.29 -6.86 -3.90
C SER A 3 -47.80 -7.18 -3.97
N THR A 4 -47.11 -7.24 -2.83
CA THR A 4 -45.74 -7.74 -2.76
C THR A 4 -45.77 -9.25 -2.79
N THR A 5 -45.81 -9.84 -3.99
CA THR A 5 -45.58 -11.27 -4.18
C THR A 5 -44.23 -11.62 -3.55
N PRO A 6 -44.20 -12.49 -2.52
CA PRO A 6 -42.94 -12.85 -1.88
C PRO A 6 -42.08 -13.60 -2.88
N ALA A 7 -40.82 -13.18 -3.04
CA ALA A 7 -39.87 -13.87 -3.88
C ALA A 7 -39.67 -15.30 -3.35
N ILE A 8 -40.10 -16.29 -4.13
CA ILE A 8 -39.92 -17.71 -3.78
C ILE A 8 -38.46 -18.04 -4.05
N VAL A 9 -37.64 -17.96 -2.99
CA VAL A 9 -36.21 -18.31 -3.01
C VAL A 9 -35.99 -19.57 -2.20
N THR A 10 -35.06 -20.41 -2.67
CA THR A 10 -34.71 -21.64 -1.97
C THR A 10 -33.95 -21.31 -0.68
N GLN A 11 -34.08 -22.15 0.35
CA GLN A 11 -33.34 -21.98 1.62
C GLN A 11 -31.82 -21.85 1.40
N ALA A 12 -31.30 -22.50 0.34
CA ALA A 12 -29.91 -22.37 -0.09
C ALA A 12 -29.56 -20.96 -0.60
N ALA A 13 -30.48 -20.28 -1.30
CA ALA A 13 -30.28 -18.93 -1.83
C ALA A 13 -30.31 -17.83 -0.74
N VAL A 14 -30.90 -18.11 0.42
CA VAL A 14 -30.96 -17.18 1.57
C VAL A 14 -29.75 -17.36 2.50
N ARG A 15 -28.94 -18.42 2.30
CA ARG A 15 -27.75 -18.67 3.13
C ARG A 15 -26.78 -17.50 2.98
N GLN A 16 -26.40 -16.91 4.11
CA GLN A 16 -25.44 -15.81 4.13
C GLN A 16 -24.14 -16.26 3.47
N LEU A 17 -23.63 -15.45 2.54
CA LEU A 17 -22.34 -15.69 1.94
C LEU A 17 -21.27 -15.67 3.04
N PRO A 18 -20.41 -16.71 3.12
CA PRO A 18 -19.35 -16.74 4.12
C PRO A 18 -18.41 -15.56 3.89
N ARG A 19 -18.28 -14.69 4.91
CA ARG A 19 -17.44 -13.48 4.85
C ARG A 19 -16.00 -13.77 4.42
N ALA A 20 -15.49 -14.95 4.77
CA ALA A 20 -14.17 -15.41 4.37
C ALA A 20 -13.97 -15.45 2.85
N VAL A 21 -15.00 -15.83 2.08
CA VAL A 21 -14.91 -15.89 0.61
C VAL A 21 -14.84 -14.49 0.01
N LEU A 22 -15.61 -13.54 0.56
CA LEU A 22 -15.53 -12.13 0.15
C LEU A 22 -14.16 -11.54 0.47
N LEU A 23 -13.64 -11.78 1.68
CA LEU A 23 -12.30 -11.32 2.07
C LEU A 23 -11.21 -11.92 1.17
N LEU A 24 -11.28 -13.23 0.87
CA LEU A 24 -10.35 -13.89 -0.05
C LEU A 24 -10.44 -13.31 -1.46
N PHE A 25 -11.64 -13.00 -1.95
CA PHE A 25 -11.81 -12.36 -3.24
C PHE A 25 -11.20 -10.94 -3.25
N CYS A 26 -11.44 -10.15 -2.21
CA CYS A 26 -10.82 -8.84 -2.04
C CYS A 26 -9.28 -8.92 -2.00
N LEU A 27 -8.73 -9.87 -1.24
CA LEU A 27 -7.29 -10.10 -1.16
C LEU A 27 -6.71 -10.56 -2.50
N ALA A 28 -7.35 -11.50 -3.18
CA ALA A 28 -6.93 -11.99 -4.49
C ALA A 28 -6.92 -10.89 -5.56
N TYR A 29 -7.83 -9.92 -5.45
CA TYR A 29 -7.86 -8.76 -6.34
C TYR A 29 -6.81 -7.69 -5.96
N ALA A 30 -6.63 -7.42 -4.67
CA ALA A 30 -5.76 -6.34 -4.20
C ALA A 30 -4.27 -6.71 -4.22
N LEU A 31 -3.90 -7.90 -3.72
CA LEU A 31 -2.50 -8.33 -3.54
C LEU A 31 -1.64 -8.25 -4.82
N PRO A 32 -2.11 -8.70 -6.00
CA PRO A 32 -1.31 -8.62 -7.23
C PRO A 32 -1.03 -7.18 -7.67
N GLY A 33 -1.82 -6.20 -7.22
CA GLY A 33 -1.60 -4.79 -7.54
C GLY A 33 -0.41 -4.17 -6.81
N PHE A 34 -0.05 -4.73 -5.65
CA PHE A 34 1.01 -4.23 -4.76
C PHE A 34 2.29 -5.08 -4.81
N ILE A 35 2.18 -6.38 -5.05
CA ILE A 35 3.32 -7.31 -5.05
C ILE A 35 3.85 -7.51 -6.47
N GLY A 36 5.17 -7.38 -6.66
CA GLY A 36 5.84 -7.68 -7.93
C GLY A 36 5.75 -6.59 -9.00
N ARG A 37 5.28 -5.39 -8.65
CA ARG A 37 5.32 -4.23 -9.57
C ARG A 37 6.65 -3.51 -9.46
N GLU A 38 7.36 -3.43 -10.58
CA GLU A 38 8.56 -2.60 -10.72
C GLU A 38 8.24 -1.11 -10.46
N ALA A 39 9.19 -0.37 -9.88
CA ALA A 39 9.12 1.08 -9.64
C ALA A 39 9.22 1.89 -10.94
N TRP A 40 8.38 1.59 -11.93
CA TRP A 40 8.54 2.13 -13.28
C TRP A 40 8.23 3.63 -13.39
N LYS A 41 7.62 4.23 -12.36
CA LYS A 41 7.30 5.66 -12.34
C LYS A 41 8.44 6.43 -11.70
N THR A 42 8.93 7.46 -12.37
CA THR A 42 10.03 8.33 -11.90
C THR A 42 9.79 8.88 -10.49
N ALA A 43 8.53 9.12 -10.13
CA ALA A 43 8.13 9.56 -8.78
C ALA A 43 8.46 8.53 -7.68
N ASP A 44 8.34 7.23 -7.97
CA ASP A 44 8.67 6.16 -7.03
C ASP A 44 10.18 6.08 -6.81
N ALA A 45 10.97 6.30 -7.86
CA ALA A 45 12.43 6.32 -7.78
C ALA A 45 12.94 7.51 -6.95
N THR A 46 12.37 8.71 -7.14
CA THR A 46 12.71 9.89 -6.34
C THR A 46 12.29 9.73 -4.88
N ALA A 47 11.09 9.19 -4.63
CA ALA A 47 10.60 8.95 -3.27
C ALA A 47 11.46 7.93 -2.52
N PHE A 48 11.81 6.83 -3.18
CA PHE A 48 12.73 5.83 -2.64
C PHE A 48 14.11 6.43 -2.35
N GLY A 49 14.62 7.28 -3.25
CA GLY A 49 15.85 8.04 -3.04
C GLY A 49 15.83 8.89 -1.77
N ILE A 50 14.72 9.57 -1.47
CA ILE A 50 14.57 10.37 -0.25
C ILE A 50 14.55 9.46 0.99
N MET A 51 13.79 8.36 0.92
CA MET A 51 13.64 7.42 2.04
C MET A 51 14.97 6.74 2.38
N ILE A 52 15.76 6.33 1.38
CA ILE A 52 17.08 5.71 1.61
C ILE A 52 18.11 6.73 2.12
N ASP A 53 18.03 7.99 1.69
CA ASP A 53 18.90 9.08 2.17
C ASP A 53 18.66 9.34 3.66
N LEU A 54 17.39 9.41 4.08
CA LEU A 54 16.99 9.53 5.50
C LEU A 54 17.56 8.38 6.36
N VAL A 55 17.51 7.14 5.86
CA VAL A 55 18.07 5.96 6.56
C VAL A 55 19.59 6.01 6.63
N ARG A 56 20.26 6.60 5.63
CA ARG A 56 21.73 6.70 5.54
C ARG A 56 22.32 7.88 6.32
N GLY A 57 21.51 8.63 7.05
CA GLY A 57 21.94 9.77 7.87
C GLY A 57 21.63 11.15 7.26
N GLY A 58 20.75 11.21 6.27
CA GLY A 58 20.19 12.46 5.76
C GLY A 58 19.36 13.21 6.81
N ASP A 59 19.10 14.49 6.54
CA ASP A 59 18.36 15.35 7.47
C ASP A 59 16.87 15.03 7.46
N TRP A 60 16.31 14.74 8.64
CA TRP A 60 14.89 14.43 8.82
C TRP A 60 14.01 15.67 8.73
N TRP A 61 14.57 16.85 8.98
CA TRP A 61 13.87 18.14 8.92
C TRP A 61 13.98 18.83 7.55
N SER A 62 14.80 18.28 6.65
CA SER A 62 14.88 18.72 5.26
C SER A 62 15.13 17.50 4.35
N PRO A 63 14.12 16.65 4.14
CA PRO A 63 14.27 15.46 3.32
C PRO A 63 14.73 15.82 1.90
N GLY A 64 15.74 15.11 1.41
CA GLY A 64 16.35 15.38 0.13
C GLY A 64 16.99 14.14 -0.49
N VAL A 65 17.60 14.32 -1.65
CA VAL A 65 18.38 13.28 -2.33
C VAL A 65 19.69 13.92 -2.78
N LEU A 66 20.82 13.32 -2.39
CA LEU A 66 22.16 13.78 -2.82
C LEU A 66 22.43 15.27 -2.51
N GLY A 67 21.88 15.79 -1.41
CA GLY A 67 22.02 17.19 -1.00
C GLY A 67 21.08 18.18 -1.70
N ALA A 68 20.22 17.72 -2.61
CA ALA A 68 19.12 18.55 -3.15
C ALA A 68 17.86 18.37 -2.29
N PRO A 69 17.24 19.46 -1.79
CA PRO A 69 16.00 19.36 -1.03
C PRO A 69 14.86 18.86 -1.92
N ALA A 70 14.05 17.95 -1.42
CA ALA A 70 12.92 17.43 -2.16
C ALA A 70 11.78 18.47 -2.18
N GLU A 71 11.44 19.00 -3.35
CA GLU A 71 10.28 19.86 -3.55
C GLU A 71 8.98 19.05 -3.58
N THR A 72 8.65 18.37 -2.48
CA THR A 72 7.46 17.53 -2.40
C THR A 72 6.58 17.89 -1.20
N PRO A 73 5.26 18.03 -1.41
CA PRO A 73 4.34 18.36 -0.34
C PRO A 73 4.11 17.14 0.57
N GLY A 74 4.59 17.22 1.80
CA GLY A 74 4.29 16.25 2.88
C GLY A 74 5.42 15.27 3.18
N TRP A 75 6.14 15.50 4.28
CA TRP A 75 7.28 14.68 4.69
C TRP A 75 6.91 13.36 5.39
N ALA A 76 5.67 13.27 5.89
CA ALA A 76 5.19 12.13 6.66
C ALA A 76 5.31 10.79 5.90
N ALA A 77 5.03 10.80 4.59
CA ALA A 77 5.16 9.60 3.76
C ALA A 77 6.62 9.10 3.68
N TYR A 78 7.60 10.01 3.60
CA TYR A 78 9.01 9.64 3.55
C TYR A 78 9.53 9.13 4.89
N TRP A 79 9.09 9.71 6.00
CA TRP A 79 9.42 9.20 7.33
C TRP A 79 8.86 7.79 7.56
N LEU A 80 7.61 7.55 7.18
CA LEU A 80 7.01 6.22 7.25
C LEU A 80 7.78 5.21 6.38
N GLY A 81 8.16 5.58 5.16
CA GLY A 81 8.99 4.75 4.29
C GLY A 81 10.37 4.46 4.90
N ALA A 82 11.05 5.48 5.43
CA ALA A 82 12.35 5.33 6.09
C ALA A 82 12.25 4.43 7.34
N TRP A 83 11.17 4.55 8.12
CA TRP A 83 10.90 3.65 9.25
C TRP A 83 10.59 2.23 8.79
N ALA A 84 9.83 2.05 7.71
CA ALA A 84 9.54 0.72 7.18
C ALA A 84 10.83 0.01 6.71
N ILE A 85 11.75 0.74 6.06
CA ILE A 85 13.09 0.22 5.70
C ILE A 85 13.88 -0.21 6.95
N GLN A 86 13.85 0.59 8.03
CA GLN A 86 14.55 0.25 9.26
C GLN A 86 13.89 -0.90 10.02
N ALA A 87 12.56 -1.00 10.01
CA ALA A 87 11.79 -2.02 10.72
C ALA A 87 11.84 -3.40 10.02
N LEU A 88 12.07 -3.42 8.71
CA LEU A 88 12.08 -4.64 7.88
C LEU A 88 13.45 -4.85 7.21
N PRO A 89 14.56 -4.98 7.97
CA PRO A 89 15.91 -5.09 7.41
C PRO A 89 16.15 -6.41 6.65
N PHE A 90 15.24 -7.38 6.81
CA PHE A 90 15.26 -8.66 6.11
C PHE A 90 14.61 -8.61 4.72
N LEU A 91 13.94 -7.51 4.37
CA LEU A 91 13.40 -7.28 3.03
C LEU A 91 14.34 -6.36 2.24
N ALA A 92 14.31 -6.47 0.92
CA ALA A 92 14.96 -5.49 0.06
C ALA A 92 14.36 -4.09 0.34
N PRO A 93 15.16 -3.01 0.40
CA PRO A 93 14.67 -1.68 0.72
C PRO A 93 13.55 -1.20 -0.22
N GLU A 94 13.62 -1.51 -1.51
CA GLU A 94 12.55 -1.20 -2.47
C GLU A 94 11.20 -1.87 -2.14
N THR A 95 11.24 -3.00 -1.44
CA THR A 95 10.05 -3.73 -0.99
C THR A 95 9.59 -3.23 0.37
N ALA A 96 10.53 -3.01 1.30
CA ALA A 96 10.25 -2.54 2.65
C ALA A 96 9.50 -1.20 2.67
N VAL A 97 9.82 -0.30 1.74
CA VAL A 97 9.18 1.02 1.64
C VAL A 97 7.69 0.98 1.23
N ARG A 98 7.20 -0.18 0.78
CA ARG A 98 5.85 -0.38 0.22
C ARG A 98 4.92 -1.18 1.13
N VAL A 99 5.37 -1.55 2.33
CA VAL A 99 4.61 -2.27 3.35
C VAL A 99 3.82 -1.29 4.21
#